data_AF-A0A2L2YBD3-F1
#
_entry.id   AF-A0A2L2YBD3-F1
#
_cell.length_a   1.000
_cell.length_b   1.000
_cell.length_c   1.000
_cell.angle_alpha   90.00
_cell.angle_beta   90.00
_cell.angle_gamma   90.00
#
_symmetry.space_group_name_H-M   'P 1'
#
loop_
_entity.id
_entity.type
_entity.pdbx_description
1 polymer ?
#
loop_
_entity_poly.entity_id
_entity_poly.type
_entity_poly.pdbx_seq_one_letter_code
_entity_poly.pdbx_strand_id
1 'polypeptide(L)'
;TCELLSETEIMCPSPKVPIEKLNFVKDGTNTLPIQLEYGFRMDNVERVTNLSNRPSFSKFFMYPDPVVYSISENNGIIQYRGENLVIQGNNLNYVFQVSDIIVHIGTGYCNLTSLTPSRITCEPQSTISADKNANSDLYENELLEIVVEIGDRLNFTIGKMKYSSKKTFTLGNPVLIGVASSLVVLILIILIISLYCYRKRMKNKESFVIHLENASKRLENPPDVWRKNMYGDEDAPQFVPARKYVRPKVNKIMT
;
A
#
# COMPACT_ATOMS: atom_id res chain seq x y z
N THR A 1 -33.25 -25.91 -24.34
CA THR A 1 -33.16 -26.70 -25.60
C THR A 1 -31.81 -26.41 -26.22
N CYS A 2 -31.23 -27.33 -26.98
CA CYS A 2 -29.95 -27.07 -27.65
C CYS A 2 -30.14 -26.13 -28.85
N GLU A 3 -29.12 -25.34 -29.15
CA GLU A 3 -29.02 -24.46 -30.30
C GLU A 3 -28.07 -25.05 -31.34
N LEU A 4 -28.47 -25.00 -32.62
CA LEU A 4 -27.66 -25.46 -33.73
C LEU A 4 -26.74 -24.33 -34.19
N LEU A 5 -25.42 -24.52 -34.11
CA LEU A 5 -24.44 -23.54 -34.56
C LEU A 5 -23.99 -23.80 -36.01
N SER A 6 -23.83 -25.08 -36.37
CA SER A 6 -23.50 -25.52 -37.74
C SER A 6 -23.96 -26.96 -37.97
N GLU A 7 -23.73 -27.52 -39.17
CA GLU A 7 -24.01 -28.93 -39.48
C GLU A 7 -23.27 -29.92 -38.56
N THR A 8 -22.15 -29.50 -37.95
CA THR A 8 -21.31 -30.34 -37.09
C THR A 8 -21.26 -29.88 -35.64
N GLU A 9 -21.91 -28.78 -35.30
CA GLU A 9 -21.78 -28.15 -33.99
C GLU A 9 -23.14 -27.72 -33.42
N ILE A 10 -23.37 -28.14 -32.17
CA ILE A 10 -24.55 -27.79 -31.38
C ILE A 10 -24.11 -27.32 -30.00
N MET A 11 -24.80 -26.34 -29.45
CA MET A 11 -24.60 -25.84 -28.09
C MET A 11 -25.80 -26.23 -27.24
N CYS A 12 -25.56 -26.95 -26.14
CA CYS A 12 -26.63 -27.45 -25.27
C CYS A 12 -26.45 -26.92 -23.85
N PRO A 13 -27.50 -26.35 -23.23
CA PRO A 13 -27.48 -26.15 -21.79
C PRO A 13 -27.51 -27.50 -21.07
N SER A 14 -26.68 -27.67 -20.05
CA SER A 14 -26.64 -28.88 -19.24
C SER A 14 -27.99 -29.12 -18.54
N PRO A 15 -28.52 -30.36 -18.53
CA PRO A 15 -29.80 -30.65 -17.89
C PRO A 15 -29.68 -30.56 -16.36
N LYS A 16 -30.80 -30.24 -15.70
CA LYS A 16 -30.87 -30.28 -14.23
C LYS A 16 -30.89 -31.73 -13.75
N VAL A 17 -29.94 -32.08 -12.89
CA VAL A 17 -29.93 -33.40 -12.22
C VAL A 17 -30.62 -33.26 -10.85
N PRO A 18 -31.56 -34.15 -10.50
CA PRO A 18 -32.20 -34.13 -9.18
C PRO A 18 -31.17 -34.27 -8.05
N ILE A 19 -31.27 -33.41 -7.03
CA ILE A 19 -30.31 -33.32 -5.92
C ILE A 19 -30.22 -34.66 -5.16
N GLU A 20 -31.32 -35.39 -5.07
CA GLU A 20 -31.39 -36.72 -4.44
C GLU A 20 -30.44 -37.75 -5.06
N LYS A 21 -30.05 -37.56 -6.32
CA LYS A 21 -29.10 -38.43 -7.04
C LYS A 21 -27.66 -37.94 -6.95
N LEU A 22 -27.42 -36.80 -6.29
CA LEU A 22 -26.12 -36.14 -6.21
C LEU A 22 -25.51 -36.32 -4.82
N ASN A 23 -24.83 -37.45 -4.63
CA ASN A 23 -24.10 -37.74 -3.39
C ASN A 23 -22.60 -37.57 -3.62
N PHE A 24 -22.13 -36.33 -3.49
CA PHE A 24 -20.70 -36.02 -3.61
C PHE A 24 -19.93 -36.53 -2.40
N VAL A 25 -18.89 -37.33 -2.65
CA VAL A 25 -17.99 -37.84 -1.60
C VAL A 25 -16.84 -36.87 -1.41
N LYS A 26 -16.48 -36.59 -0.16
CA LYS A 26 -15.30 -35.78 0.19
C LYS A 26 -14.05 -36.64 0.27
N ASP A 27 -12.96 -36.15 -0.30
CA ASP A 27 -11.61 -36.67 -0.16
C ASP A 27 -10.70 -35.56 0.36
N GLY A 28 -10.47 -35.55 1.67
CA GLY A 28 -9.80 -34.45 2.37
C GLY A 28 -10.53 -33.10 2.19
N THR A 29 -9.86 -32.14 1.55
CA THR A 29 -10.43 -30.82 1.22
C THR A 29 -11.18 -30.80 -0.11
N ASN A 30 -11.05 -31.85 -0.93
CA ASN A 30 -11.60 -31.90 -2.27
C ASN A 30 -12.90 -32.73 -2.31
N THR A 31 -13.73 -32.46 -3.31
CA THR A 31 -14.96 -33.19 -3.60
C THR A 31 -14.75 -34.01 -4.87
N LEU A 32 -14.98 -35.32 -4.77
CA LEU A 32 -14.85 -36.19 -5.93
C LEU A 32 -16.04 -35.99 -6.87
N PRO A 33 -15.82 -35.89 -8.19
CA PRO A 33 -16.90 -35.75 -9.15
C PRO A 33 -17.71 -37.04 -9.26
N ILE A 34 -19.00 -36.89 -9.61
CA ILE A 34 -19.90 -38.01 -9.86
C ILE A 34 -19.87 -38.30 -11.37
N GLN A 35 -19.71 -39.57 -11.74
CA GLN A 35 -19.83 -40.00 -13.13
C GLN A 35 -21.30 -40.18 -13.50
N LEU A 36 -21.71 -39.53 -14.58
CA LEU A 36 -23.06 -39.61 -15.13
C LEU A 36 -23.05 -40.22 -16.54
N GLU A 37 -24.13 -40.93 -16.83
CA GLU A 37 -24.46 -41.32 -18.19
C GLU A 37 -25.18 -40.18 -18.91
N TYR A 38 -24.93 -40.05 -20.20
CA TYR A 38 -25.59 -39.06 -21.05
C TYR A 38 -25.88 -39.60 -22.44
N GLY A 39 -26.79 -38.90 -23.09
CA GLY A 39 -27.07 -39.04 -24.51
C GLY A 39 -27.99 -37.91 -24.97
N PHE A 40 -28.38 -37.99 -26.22
CA PHE A 40 -29.14 -36.97 -26.91
C PHE A 40 -30.46 -37.55 -27.42
N ARG A 41 -31.51 -36.74 -27.36
CA ARG A 41 -32.79 -37.04 -28.00
C ARG A 41 -32.83 -36.30 -29.34
N MET A 42 -32.39 -36.99 -30.39
CA MET A 42 -32.41 -36.50 -31.77
C MET A 42 -33.48 -37.28 -32.53
N ASP A 43 -34.73 -36.83 -32.41
CA ASP A 43 -35.91 -37.48 -32.98
C ASP A 43 -35.98 -38.97 -32.61
N ASN A 44 -35.93 -39.86 -33.60
CA ASN A 44 -36.01 -41.31 -33.43
C ASN A 44 -34.66 -42.02 -33.58
N VAL A 45 -33.55 -41.31 -33.35
CA VAL A 45 -32.19 -41.88 -33.45
C VAL A 45 -31.78 -42.49 -32.10
N GLU A 46 -32.15 -43.75 -31.86
CA GLU A 46 -31.88 -44.45 -30.59
C GLU A 46 -30.39 -44.58 -30.27
N ARG A 47 -29.54 -44.62 -31.30
CA ARG A 47 -28.09 -44.79 -31.16
C ARG A 47 -27.41 -43.69 -30.35
N VAL A 48 -28.02 -42.51 -30.26
CA VAL A 48 -27.48 -41.37 -29.50
C VAL A 48 -28.11 -41.22 -28.11
N THR A 49 -29.16 -41.97 -27.78
CA THR A 49 -29.91 -41.81 -26.52
C THR A 49 -29.11 -42.24 -25.29
N ASN A 50 -28.28 -43.30 -25.40
CA ASN A 50 -27.37 -43.77 -24.34
C ASN A 50 -25.91 -43.75 -24.82
N LEU A 51 -25.47 -42.58 -25.30
CA LEU A 51 -24.20 -42.44 -26.00
C LEU A 51 -23.00 -42.84 -25.14
N SER A 52 -23.01 -42.45 -23.86
CA SER A 52 -21.92 -42.70 -22.92
C SER A 52 -21.72 -44.17 -22.51
N ASN A 53 -22.61 -45.07 -22.93
CA ASN A 53 -22.50 -46.50 -22.61
C ASN A 53 -21.66 -47.25 -23.63
N ARG A 54 -21.29 -46.56 -24.71
CA ARG A 54 -20.42 -47.07 -25.76
C ARG A 54 -18.97 -46.79 -25.37
N PRO A 55 -18.03 -47.74 -25.60
CA PRO A 55 -16.65 -47.62 -25.14
C PRO A 55 -15.86 -46.47 -25.80
N SER A 56 -16.35 -45.94 -26.92
CA SER A 56 -15.74 -44.80 -27.62
C SER A 56 -16.01 -43.43 -26.96
N PHE A 57 -16.90 -43.36 -25.97
CA PHE A 57 -17.30 -42.11 -25.32
C PHE A 57 -16.96 -42.16 -23.84
N SER A 58 -16.36 -41.09 -23.32
CA SER A 58 -16.17 -40.91 -21.88
C SER A 58 -17.51 -40.67 -21.18
N LYS A 59 -17.57 -41.00 -19.89
CA LYS A 59 -18.68 -40.59 -19.01
C LYS A 59 -18.61 -39.09 -18.74
N PHE A 60 -19.74 -38.49 -18.38
CA PHE A 60 -19.80 -37.08 -17.98
C PHE A 60 -19.42 -36.96 -16.50
N PHE A 61 -18.60 -35.98 -16.14
CA PHE A 61 -18.22 -35.74 -14.75
C PHE A 61 -18.99 -34.54 -14.22
N MET A 62 -19.82 -34.77 -13.21
CA MET A 62 -20.53 -33.74 -12.50
C MET A 62 -19.77 -33.32 -11.25
N TYR A 63 -19.62 -32.01 -11.08
CA TYR A 63 -18.99 -31.39 -9.91
C TYR A 63 -20.06 -30.75 -9.02
N PRO A 64 -19.78 -30.56 -7.72
CA PRO A 64 -20.70 -29.86 -6.84
C PRO A 64 -20.81 -28.39 -7.23
N ASP A 65 -21.97 -27.82 -6.94
CA ASP A 65 -22.22 -26.40 -7.18
C ASP A 65 -21.20 -25.53 -6.42
N PRO A 66 -20.76 -24.41 -7.04
CA PRO A 66 -19.97 -23.39 -6.35
C PRO A 66 -20.77 -22.79 -5.21
N VAL A 67 -20.08 -22.50 -4.11
CA VAL A 67 -20.67 -21.83 -2.95
C VAL A 67 -19.91 -20.54 -2.71
N VAL A 68 -20.61 -19.43 -2.63
CA VAL A 68 -20.04 -18.13 -2.26
C VAL A 68 -20.42 -17.80 -0.83
N TYR A 69 -19.45 -17.35 -0.04
CA TYR A 69 -19.67 -17.02 1.37
C TYR A 69 -20.03 -15.55 1.53
N SER A 70 -21.03 -15.28 2.38
CA SER A 70 -21.36 -13.93 2.80
C SER A 70 -20.27 -13.32 3.67
N ILE A 71 -20.07 -12.01 3.55
CA ILE A 71 -19.14 -11.26 4.37
C ILE A 71 -19.75 -11.08 5.77
N SER A 72 -19.12 -11.66 6.78
CA SER A 72 -19.56 -11.54 8.18
C SER A 72 -18.87 -10.40 8.94
N GLU A 73 -17.73 -9.92 8.42
CA GLU A 73 -16.96 -8.83 9.02
C GLU A 73 -17.67 -7.47 8.84
N ASN A 74 -17.48 -6.56 9.80
CA ASN A 74 -18.01 -5.18 9.76
C ASN A 74 -19.51 -5.09 9.42
N ASN A 75 -20.34 -5.97 9.99
CA ASN A 75 -21.77 -6.06 9.72
C ASN A 75 -22.10 -6.31 8.23
N GLY A 76 -21.22 -7.00 7.50
CA GLY A 76 -21.36 -7.27 6.08
C GLY A 76 -21.08 -6.07 5.19
N ILE A 77 -20.34 -5.07 5.69
CA ILE A 77 -20.00 -3.84 4.97
C ILE A 77 -18.50 -3.80 4.65
N ILE A 78 -18.17 -3.82 3.37
CA ILE A 78 -16.81 -3.64 2.85
C ILE A 78 -16.55 -2.16 2.57
N GLN A 79 -15.41 -1.65 3.03
CA GLN A 79 -14.96 -0.30 2.71
C GLN A 79 -13.95 -0.34 1.56
N TYR A 80 -14.39 0.03 0.37
CA TYR A 80 -13.54 0.04 -0.82
C TYR A 80 -12.60 1.25 -0.85
N ARG A 81 -11.29 1.01 -1.01
CA ARG A 81 -10.25 2.04 -1.01
C ARG A 81 -9.49 2.15 -2.35
N GLY A 82 -10.00 1.51 -3.40
CA GLY A 82 -9.27 1.38 -4.66
C GLY A 82 -8.36 0.14 -4.72
N GLU A 83 -8.65 -0.87 -3.90
CA GLU A 83 -7.94 -2.16 -3.90
C GLU A 83 -8.84 -3.27 -4.45
N ASN A 84 -8.26 -4.41 -4.85
CA ASN A 84 -9.04 -5.51 -5.40
C ASN A 84 -9.99 -6.11 -4.35
N LEU A 85 -11.23 -6.37 -4.76
CA LEU A 85 -12.23 -7.05 -3.95
C LEU A 85 -11.95 -8.56 -3.97
N VAL A 86 -11.87 -9.17 -2.80
CA VAL A 86 -11.66 -10.61 -2.64
C VAL A 86 -12.92 -11.23 -2.04
N ILE A 87 -13.54 -12.12 -2.79
CA ILE A 87 -14.75 -12.85 -2.41
C ILE A 87 -14.37 -14.30 -2.13
N GLN A 88 -14.80 -14.83 -0.98
CA GLN A 88 -14.48 -16.19 -0.56
C GLN A 88 -15.60 -17.16 -0.91
N GLY A 89 -15.23 -18.41 -1.15
CA GLY A 89 -16.18 -19.47 -1.46
C GLY A 89 -15.51 -20.84 -1.48
N ASN A 90 -16.20 -21.78 -2.12
CA ASN A 90 -15.70 -23.13 -2.37
C ASN A 90 -16.18 -23.61 -3.75
N ASN A 91 -15.44 -24.56 -4.34
CA ASN A 91 -15.76 -25.15 -5.65
C ASN A 91 -15.84 -24.12 -6.80
N LEU A 92 -15.19 -22.96 -6.64
CA LEU A 92 -15.32 -21.83 -7.57
C LEU A 92 -14.57 -22.06 -8.90
N ASN A 93 -13.67 -23.04 -8.94
CA ASN A 93 -12.87 -23.42 -10.11
C ASN A 93 -13.56 -24.44 -11.03
N TYR A 94 -14.72 -24.98 -10.66
CA TYR A 94 -15.45 -25.95 -11.50
C TYR A 94 -16.38 -25.29 -12.52
N VAL A 95 -16.36 -23.97 -12.59
CA VAL A 95 -17.06 -23.19 -13.60
C VAL A 95 -16.41 -23.43 -14.97
N PHE A 96 -17.23 -23.48 -16.04
CA PHE A 96 -16.75 -23.80 -17.39
C PHE A 96 -15.92 -22.66 -17.98
N GLN A 97 -16.40 -21.42 -17.86
CA GLN A 97 -15.68 -20.22 -18.30
C GLN A 97 -15.67 -19.16 -17.20
N VAL A 98 -14.63 -18.33 -17.19
CA VAL A 98 -14.55 -17.17 -16.26
C VAL A 98 -15.71 -16.20 -16.50
N SER A 99 -16.21 -16.10 -17.74
CA SER A 99 -17.37 -15.29 -18.12
C SER A 99 -18.69 -15.76 -17.51
N ASP A 100 -18.76 -17.00 -17.02
CA ASP A 100 -19.97 -17.49 -16.35
C ASP A 100 -20.10 -16.88 -14.94
N ILE A 101 -19.06 -16.22 -14.42
CA ILE A 101 -19.10 -15.51 -13.15
C ILE A 101 -19.25 -14.02 -13.43
N ILE A 102 -20.31 -13.42 -12.90
CA ILE A 102 -20.55 -11.98 -12.97
C ILE A 102 -20.72 -11.46 -11.56
N VAL A 103 -19.94 -10.43 -11.21
CA VAL A 103 -20.01 -9.78 -9.90
C VAL A 103 -20.60 -8.40 -10.08
N HIS A 104 -21.80 -8.20 -9.55
CA HIS A 104 -22.52 -6.94 -9.53
C HIS A 104 -22.26 -6.17 -8.24
N ILE A 105 -22.11 -4.86 -8.38
CA ILE A 105 -21.92 -3.92 -7.28
C ILE A 105 -22.89 -2.76 -7.49
N GLY A 106 -24.05 -2.82 -6.84
CA GLY A 106 -25.17 -1.91 -7.13
C GLY A 106 -25.57 -1.97 -8.60
N THR A 107 -25.39 -0.87 -9.33
CA THR A 107 -25.63 -0.78 -10.78
C THR A 107 -24.39 -1.09 -11.63
N GLY A 108 -23.21 -1.18 -11.00
CA GLY A 108 -21.94 -1.45 -11.66
C GLY A 108 -21.56 -2.93 -11.65
N TYR A 109 -20.42 -3.22 -12.26
CA TYR A 109 -19.84 -4.56 -12.31
C TYR A 109 -18.37 -4.55 -11.89
N CYS A 110 -17.89 -5.71 -11.46
CA CYS A 110 -16.50 -5.94 -11.09
C CYS A 110 -15.80 -6.75 -12.19
N ASN A 111 -14.64 -6.28 -12.66
CA ASN A 111 -13.85 -7.02 -13.62
C ASN A 111 -13.07 -8.13 -12.90
N LEU A 112 -13.31 -9.38 -13.25
CA LEU A 112 -12.59 -10.50 -12.65
C LEU A 112 -11.10 -10.45 -13.02
N THR A 113 -10.25 -10.47 -11.99
CA THR A 113 -8.79 -10.43 -12.13
C THR A 113 -8.19 -11.82 -11.95
N SER A 114 -8.74 -12.61 -11.01
CA SER A 114 -8.23 -13.95 -10.73
C SER A 114 -9.32 -14.85 -10.14
N LEU A 115 -9.28 -16.13 -10.49
CA LEU A 115 -10.18 -17.17 -9.99
C LEU A 115 -9.35 -18.32 -9.43
N THR A 116 -9.68 -18.73 -8.21
CA THR A 116 -9.10 -19.89 -7.53
C THR A 116 -10.22 -20.75 -6.96
N PRO A 117 -9.96 -22.01 -6.53
CA PRO A 117 -11.02 -22.88 -5.98
C PRO A 117 -11.81 -22.29 -4.81
N SER A 118 -11.20 -21.39 -4.03
CA SER A 118 -11.79 -20.80 -2.83
C SER A 118 -11.92 -19.28 -2.85
N ARG A 119 -11.45 -18.60 -3.91
CA ARG A 119 -11.50 -17.13 -3.99
C ARG A 119 -11.73 -16.64 -5.41
N ILE A 120 -12.59 -15.64 -5.53
CA ILE A 120 -12.72 -14.74 -6.68
C ILE A 120 -12.06 -13.41 -6.31
N THR A 121 -11.15 -12.92 -7.13
CA THR A 121 -10.56 -11.59 -7.00
C THR A 121 -11.01 -10.74 -8.18
N CYS A 122 -11.56 -9.57 -7.91
CA CYS A 122 -12.05 -8.68 -8.95
C CYS A 122 -11.73 -7.22 -8.65
N GLU A 123 -11.64 -6.41 -9.70
CA GLU A 123 -11.43 -4.97 -9.63
C GLU A 123 -12.76 -4.27 -9.97
N PRO A 124 -13.39 -3.57 -8.99
CA PRO A 124 -14.58 -2.78 -9.25
C PRO A 124 -14.29 -1.75 -10.33
N GLN A 125 -15.15 -1.65 -11.35
CA GLN A 125 -14.93 -0.64 -12.37
C GLN A 125 -15.02 0.77 -11.76
N SER A 126 -14.00 1.58 -12.00
CA SER A 126 -13.97 3.00 -11.59
C SER A 126 -15.06 3.83 -12.28
N THR A 127 -15.69 3.27 -13.31
CA THR A 127 -16.89 3.77 -13.98
C THR A 127 -18.18 3.48 -13.21
N ILE A 128 -18.18 3.67 -11.89
CA ILE A 128 -19.28 4.44 -11.28
C ILE A 128 -19.13 5.90 -11.78
N SER A 129 -19.14 6.04 -13.08
CA SER A 129 -19.20 7.28 -13.80
C SER A 129 -20.63 7.34 -14.26
N ALA A 130 -21.41 8.04 -13.45
CA ALA A 130 -22.34 9.00 -13.99
C ALA A 130 -23.44 8.40 -14.88
N ASP A 131 -24.58 8.15 -14.25
CA ASP A 131 -25.69 8.94 -14.73
C ASP A 131 -25.26 10.41 -14.61
N LYS A 132 -24.86 11.03 -15.73
CA LYS A 132 -24.32 12.41 -15.79
C LYS A 132 -25.32 13.48 -15.33
N ASN A 133 -26.44 13.06 -14.73
CA ASN A 133 -27.50 13.87 -14.20
C ASN A 133 -27.70 13.73 -12.68
N ALA A 134 -26.92 12.92 -11.97
CA ALA A 134 -27.02 12.79 -10.51
C ALA A 134 -25.65 12.98 -9.84
N ASN A 135 -25.50 14.16 -9.24
CA ASN A 135 -24.51 14.60 -8.26
C ASN A 135 -23.47 13.54 -7.83
N SER A 136 -22.22 13.76 -8.23
CA SER A 136 -21.01 13.01 -7.82
C SER A 136 -20.83 12.87 -6.30
N ASP A 137 -21.59 13.62 -5.49
CA ASP A 137 -21.54 13.62 -4.03
C ASP A 137 -22.49 12.59 -3.37
N LEU A 138 -23.36 11.91 -4.15
CA LEU A 138 -24.34 10.94 -3.61
C LEU A 138 -23.75 9.56 -3.32
N TYR A 139 -22.67 9.16 -4.01
CA TYR A 139 -22.07 7.81 -3.87
C TYR A 139 -21.03 7.68 -2.75
N GLU A 140 -20.66 8.78 -2.10
CA GLU A 140 -19.61 8.76 -1.07
C GLU A 140 -20.08 8.11 0.25
N ASN A 141 -21.40 7.98 0.44
CA ASN A 141 -22.01 7.40 1.65
C ASN A 141 -23.07 6.32 1.39
N GLU A 142 -23.31 5.93 0.13
CA GLU A 142 -24.32 4.92 -0.20
C GLU A 142 -23.75 3.49 -0.06
N LEU A 143 -24.53 2.60 0.55
CA LEU A 143 -24.20 1.18 0.71
C LEU A 143 -24.71 0.40 -0.50
N LEU A 144 -23.80 0.01 -1.39
CA LEU A 144 -24.11 -0.73 -2.60
C LEU A 144 -24.13 -2.24 -2.33
N GLU A 145 -25.16 -2.93 -2.77
CA GLU A 145 -25.25 -4.38 -2.63
C GLU A 145 -24.29 -5.10 -3.58
N ILE A 146 -23.62 -6.15 -3.08
CA ILE A 146 -22.74 -7.00 -3.89
C ILE A 146 -23.45 -8.33 -4.13
N VAL A 147 -23.65 -8.66 -5.40
CA VAL A 147 -24.29 -9.90 -5.86
C VAL A 147 -23.33 -10.64 -6.77
N VAL A 148 -23.15 -11.93 -6.54
CA VAL A 148 -22.36 -12.82 -7.40
C VAL A 148 -23.29 -13.75 -8.12
N GLU A 149 -23.30 -13.69 -9.44
CA GLU A 149 -24.02 -14.59 -10.33
C GLU A 149 -23.04 -15.60 -10.93
N ILE A 150 -23.39 -16.88 -10.90
CA ILE A 150 -22.60 -17.97 -11.46
C ILE A 150 -23.50 -18.84 -12.34
N GLY A 151 -23.18 -18.87 -13.64
CA GLY A 151 -24.01 -19.49 -14.67
C GLY A 151 -25.42 -18.90 -14.70
N ASP A 152 -26.40 -19.69 -15.12
CA ASP A 152 -27.76 -19.17 -15.37
C ASP A 152 -28.66 -19.12 -14.12
N ARG A 153 -28.21 -19.64 -12.97
CA ARG A 153 -29.12 -19.98 -11.85
C ARG A 153 -28.60 -19.69 -10.45
N LEU A 154 -27.30 -19.54 -10.26
CA LEU A 154 -26.74 -19.39 -8.92
C LEU A 154 -26.47 -17.92 -8.64
N ASN A 155 -27.30 -17.32 -7.79
CA ASN A 155 -27.17 -15.92 -7.40
C ASN A 155 -26.96 -15.83 -5.89
N PHE A 156 -25.90 -15.13 -5.48
CA PHE A 156 -25.48 -14.99 -4.08
C PHE A 156 -25.33 -13.52 -3.69
N THR A 157 -26.18 -13.04 -2.78
CA THR A 157 -25.95 -11.75 -2.12
C THR A 157 -24.92 -11.93 -1.02
N ILE A 158 -23.74 -11.34 -1.17
CA ILE A 158 -22.64 -11.54 -0.21
C ILE A 158 -22.56 -10.47 0.87
N GLY A 159 -23.03 -9.26 0.59
CA GLY A 159 -22.90 -8.12 1.50
C GLY A 159 -23.08 -6.78 0.80
N LYS A 160 -22.60 -5.71 1.45
CA LYS A 160 -22.67 -4.34 0.94
C LYS A 160 -21.30 -3.69 0.90
N MET A 161 -21.11 -2.73 0.01
CA MET A 161 -19.88 -1.99 -0.17
C MET A 161 -20.12 -0.49 -0.02
N LYS A 162 -19.17 0.22 0.60
CA LYS A 162 -19.12 1.68 0.61
C LYS A 162 -17.79 2.16 0.04
N TYR A 163 -17.82 3.23 -0.75
CA TYR A 163 -16.60 3.88 -1.21
C TYR A 163 -16.01 4.68 -0.06
N SER A 164 -14.76 4.40 0.29
CA SER A 164 -14.00 5.33 1.10
C SER A 164 -13.51 6.44 0.21
N SER A 165 -13.83 7.69 0.56
CA SER A 165 -13.03 8.82 0.10
C SER A 165 -11.58 8.47 0.34
N LYS A 166 -10.75 8.50 -0.71
CA LYS A 166 -9.31 8.54 -0.52
C LYS A 166 -9.11 9.74 0.39
N LYS A 167 -8.69 9.54 1.65
CA LYS A 167 -8.19 10.64 2.46
C LYS A 167 -7.01 11.16 1.66
N THR A 168 -7.25 12.16 0.82
CA THR A 168 -6.19 13.05 0.37
C THR A 168 -5.55 13.45 1.67
N PHE A 169 -4.30 13.01 1.87
CA PHE A 169 -3.48 13.56 2.93
C PHE A 169 -3.22 15.00 2.52
N THR A 170 -4.25 15.84 2.66
CA THR A 170 -4.09 17.27 2.77
C THR A 170 -3.22 17.36 4.00
N LEU A 171 -1.91 17.56 3.81
CA LEU A 171 -1.02 18.05 4.84
C LEU A 171 -1.79 19.18 5.49
N GLY A 172 -2.41 18.90 6.64
CA GLY A 172 -3.37 19.83 7.21
C GLY A 172 -2.63 21.15 7.41
N ASN A 173 -3.32 22.27 7.26
CA ASN A 173 -2.81 23.60 7.57
C ASN A 173 -1.85 23.65 8.78
N PRO A 174 -2.02 22.90 9.90
CA PRO A 174 -1.02 22.84 10.97
C PRO A 174 0.39 22.37 10.56
N VAL A 175 0.54 21.43 9.62
CA VAL A 175 1.85 20.94 9.16
C VAL A 175 2.53 22.00 8.28
N LEU A 176 1.78 22.66 7.41
CA LEU A 176 2.29 23.75 6.58
C LEU A 176 2.69 24.98 7.43
N ILE A 177 1.90 25.31 8.46
CA ILE A 177 2.19 26.37 9.43
C ILE A 177 3.39 25.99 10.32
N GLY A 178 3.53 24.71 10.69
CA GLY A 178 4.67 24.20 11.44
C GLY A 178 5.99 24.34 10.69
N VAL A 179 6.01 24.00 9.40
CA VAL A 179 7.22 24.16 8.57
C VAL A 179 7.57 25.64 8.39
N ALA A 180 6.60 26.52 8.12
CA ALA A 180 6.85 27.94 7.92
C ALA A 180 7.34 28.66 9.19
N SER A 181 6.77 28.33 10.36
CA SER A 181 7.17 28.96 11.63
C SER A 181 8.60 28.59 12.06
N SER A 182 9.05 27.36 11.77
CA SER A 182 10.41 26.92 12.10
C SER A 182 11.50 27.73 11.38
N LEU A 183 11.27 28.07 10.10
CA LEU A 183 12.18 28.89 9.29
C LEU A 183 12.31 30.31 9.85
N VAL A 184 11.20 30.92 10.27
CA VAL A 184 11.21 32.28 10.83
C VAL A 184 11.98 32.35 12.14
N VAL A 185 11.79 31.37 13.03
CA VAL A 185 12.49 31.32 14.32
C VAL A 185 14.00 31.13 14.12
N LEU A 186 14.43 30.27 13.18
CA LEU A 186 15.84 30.10 12.88
C LEU A 186 16.50 31.38 12.34
N ILE A 187 15.81 32.13 11.48
CA ILE A 187 16.33 33.40 10.95
C ILE A 187 16.50 34.43 12.08
N LEU A 188 15.54 34.53 12.99
CA LEU A 188 15.62 35.45 14.13
C LEU A 188 16.81 35.13 15.04
N ILE A 189 17.06 33.85 15.32
CA ILE A 189 18.22 33.41 16.12
C ILE A 189 19.54 33.82 15.45
N ILE A 190 19.66 33.62 14.13
CA ILE A 190 20.86 34.01 13.38
C ILE A 190 21.08 35.53 13.44
N LEU A 191 20.02 36.33 13.31
CA LEU A 191 20.11 37.79 13.41
C LEU A 191 20.56 38.24 14.81
N ILE A 192 20.01 37.64 15.88
CA ILE A 192 20.41 37.96 17.25
C ILE A 192 21.89 37.61 17.48
N ILE A 193 22.34 36.43 17.05
CA ILE A 193 23.74 36.01 17.16
C ILE A 193 24.65 36.93 16.34
N SER A 194 24.24 37.30 15.13
CA SER A 194 24.98 38.21 14.26
C SER A 194 25.15 39.59 14.91
N LEU A 195 24.08 40.17 15.46
CA LEU A 195 24.12 41.44 16.18
C LEU A 195 24.97 41.37 17.45
N TYR A 196 24.88 40.27 18.19
CA TYR A 196 25.72 40.04 19.36
C TYR A 196 27.22 39.97 18.97
N CYS A 197 27.55 39.19 17.95
CA CYS A 197 28.89 39.10 17.39
C CYS A 197 29.38 40.45 16.84
N TYR A 198 28.52 41.21 16.18
CA TYR A 198 28.83 42.54 15.66
C TYR A 198 29.14 43.53 16.78
N ARG A 199 28.28 43.60 17.82
CA ARG A 199 28.53 44.43 19.01
C ARG A 199 29.80 44.04 19.73
N LYS A 200 30.08 42.73 19.85
CA LYS A 200 31.32 42.24 20.46
C LYS A 200 32.55 42.63 19.62
N ARG A 201 32.47 42.53 18.29
CA ARG A 201 33.54 42.98 17.39
C ARG A 201 33.75 44.49 17.43
N MET A 202 32.71 45.30 17.60
CA MET A 202 32.84 46.76 17.75
C MET A 202 33.56 47.16 19.04
N LYS A 203 33.25 46.51 20.18
CA LYS A 203 34.00 46.71 21.43
C LYS A 203 35.49 46.36 21.29
N ASN A 204 35.80 45.34 20.49
CA ASN A 204 37.19 44.96 20.23
C ASN A 204 37.93 45.95 19.33
N LYS A 205 37.24 46.64 18.41
CA LYS A 205 37.85 47.64 17.52
C LYS A 205 38.32 48.89 18.29
N GLU A 206 37.54 49.37 19.25
CA GLU A 206 37.96 50.50 20.10
C GLU A 206 39.18 50.14 20.95
N SER A 207 39.23 48.93 21.49
CA SER A 207 40.38 48.47 22.28
C SER A 207 41.68 48.32 21.46
N PHE A 208 41.58 47.95 20.18
CA PHE A 208 42.74 47.80 19.29
C PHE A 208 43.32 49.16 18.85
N VAL A 209 42.46 50.15 18.57
CA VAL A 209 42.89 51.52 18.24
C VAL A 209 43.63 52.16 19.41
N ILE A 210 43.11 52.02 20.64
CA ILE A 210 43.77 52.51 21.85
C ILE A 210 45.12 51.80 22.08
N HIS A 211 45.23 50.51 21.77
CA HIS A 211 46.50 49.77 21.89
C HIS A 211 47.54 50.25 20.89
N LEU A 212 47.14 50.57 19.65
CA LEU A 212 48.04 51.13 18.63
C LEU A 212 48.49 52.55 18.97
N GLU A 213 47.62 53.40 19.51
CA GLU A 213 48.01 54.75 19.96
C GLU A 213 48.96 54.70 21.16
N ASN A 214 48.77 53.77 22.09
CA ASN A 214 49.68 53.57 23.20
C ASN A 214 51.03 52.95 22.76
N ALA A 215 51.03 52.13 21.71
CA ALA A 215 52.25 51.56 21.13
C ALA A 215 53.08 52.60 20.38
N SER A 216 52.46 53.53 19.64
CA SER A 216 53.18 54.63 18.99
C SER A 216 53.81 55.57 20.02
N LYS A 217 53.10 55.92 21.10
CA LYS A 217 53.65 56.75 22.19
C LYS A 217 54.84 56.12 22.93
N ARG A 218 54.93 54.78 22.99
CA ARG A 218 56.09 54.09 23.58
C ARG A 218 57.34 54.09 22.70
N LEU A 219 57.18 54.18 21.37
CA LEU A 219 58.32 54.31 20.46
C LEU A 219 58.93 55.71 20.51
N GLU A 220 58.14 56.73 20.84
CA GLU A 220 58.59 58.12 20.93
C GLU A 220 59.31 58.43 22.26
N ASN A 221 59.12 57.63 23.31
CA ASN A 221 59.86 57.72 24.58
C ASN A 221 60.16 56.33 25.19
N PRO A 222 61.34 55.73 24.92
CA PRO A 222 61.70 54.43 25.49
C PRO A 222 62.10 54.55 26.97
N PRO A 223 61.68 53.62 27.86
CA PRO A 223 62.09 53.63 29.27
C PRO A 223 63.55 53.19 29.49
N ASP A 224 64.24 53.88 30.40
CA ASP A 224 65.68 53.86 30.74
C ASP A 224 66.27 52.54 31.31
N VAL A 225 65.62 51.38 31.15
CA VAL A 225 65.95 50.12 31.86
C VAL A 225 66.93 49.23 31.06
N TRP A 226 67.77 49.82 30.20
CA TRP A 226 68.81 49.09 29.44
C TRP A 226 70.25 49.40 29.88
N ARG A 227 70.46 50.13 30.99
CA ARG A 227 71.81 50.62 31.37
C ARG A 227 72.49 49.94 32.57
N LYS A 228 71.97 48.88 33.19
CA LYS A 228 72.69 48.18 34.28
C LYS A 228 72.39 46.69 34.28
N ASN A 229 73.29 45.92 33.69
CA ASN A 229 73.74 44.59 34.15
C ASN A 229 74.93 44.17 33.26
N MET A 230 76.07 44.83 33.51
CA MET A 230 77.43 44.31 33.31
C MET A 230 78.06 44.22 34.72
N TYR A 231 78.89 43.20 34.94
CA TYR A 231 79.56 42.77 36.18
C TYR A 231 78.73 41.91 37.14
N GLY A 232 79.20 40.67 37.35
CA GLY A 232 78.50 39.58 38.02
C GLY A 232 79.00 39.25 39.42
N ASP A 233 78.54 38.11 39.95
CA ASP A 233 79.35 37.16 40.72
C ASP A 233 78.62 35.80 40.87
N GLU A 234 79.38 34.79 41.26
CA GLU A 234 79.20 33.34 41.14
C GLU A 234 78.28 32.66 42.19
N ASP A 235 78.15 31.35 41.97
CA ASP A 235 77.75 30.25 42.87
C ASP A 235 76.30 29.70 42.86
N ALA A 236 76.26 28.41 42.48
CA ALA A 236 75.10 27.54 42.27
C ALA A 236 74.50 27.00 43.58
N PRO A 237 73.27 26.42 43.54
CA PRO A 237 73.19 24.96 43.38
C PRO A 237 72.00 24.39 42.57
N GLN A 238 72.33 23.28 41.89
CA GLN A 238 71.63 22.02 41.58
C GLN A 238 70.08 21.85 41.52
N PHE A 239 69.66 21.37 40.33
CA PHE A 239 68.84 20.18 39.97
C PHE A 239 67.61 19.73 40.78
N VAL A 240 66.43 19.68 40.11
CA VAL A 240 65.51 18.50 40.03
C VAL A 240 64.76 18.51 38.66
N PRO A 241 64.55 17.37 37.97
CA PRO A 241 64.05 17.35 36.59
C PRO A 241 62.54 17.09 36.39
N ALA A 242 62.09 17.54 35.21
CA ALA A 242 60.94 17.21 34.36
C ALA A 242 59.73 16.37 34.86
N ARG A 243 58.52 16.87 34.55
CA ARG A 243 57.40 16.04 34.10
C ARG A 243 56.89 16.48 32.72
N LYS A 244 56.97 15.56 31.76
CA LYS A 244 56.10 15.51 30.57
C LYS A 244 54.66 15.20 31.00
N TYR A 245 53.64 15.73 30.32
CA TYR A 245 52.45 14.98 29.86
C TYR A 245 51.57 15.89 28.95
N VAL A 246 51.57 15.67 27.63
CA VAL A 246 50.55 14.97 26.80
C VAL A 246 49.40 15.87 26.30
N ARG A 247 49.31 16.04 24.97
CA ARG A 247 48.18 16.68 24.27
C ARG A 247 46.98 15.72 24.19
N PRO A 248 45.74 16.20 24.38
CA PRO A 248 44.55 15.47 23.93
C PRO A 248 44.34 15.63 22.41
N LYS A 249 43.98 14.52 21.77
CA LYS A 249 43.58 14.41 20.36
C LYS A 249 42.18 14.97 20.12
N VAL A 250 42.02 15.52 18.92
CA VAL A 250 40.75 15.95 18.32
C VAL A 250 40.00 14.72 17.82
N ASN A 251 38.75 14.53 18.27
CA ASN A 251 37.85 13.53 17.69
C ASN A 251 37.06 14.15 16.52
N LYS A 252 37.19 13.52 15.34
CA LYS A 252 36.32 13.71 14.18
C LYS A 252 34.99 13.01 14.43
N ILE A 253 33.89 13.71 14.13
CA ILE A 253 32.54 13.16 14.04
C ILE A 253 32.39 12.59 12.62
N MET A 254 31.90 11.35 12.55
CA MET A 254 31.76 10.51 11.37
C MET A 254 30.39 10.78 10.72
N THR A 255 30.40 10.99 9.41
CA THR A 255 29.26 10.78 8.49
C THR A 255 29.03 9.31 8.26
#